data_AF-A0A835IXT5-F1
#
_entry.id   AF-A0A835IXT5-F1
#
_cell.length_a   1.000
_cell.length_b   1.000
_cell.length_c   1.000
_cell.angle_alpha   90.00
_cell.angle_beta   90.00
_cell.angle_gamma   90.00
#
_symmetry.space_group_name_H-M   'P 1'
#
loop_
_entity.id
_entity.type
_entity.pdbx_description
1 polymer ?
#
loop_
_entity_poly.entity_id
_entity_poly.type
_entity_poly.pdbx_seq_one_letter_code
_entity_poly.pdbx_strand_id
1 'polypeptide(L)'
;MVDMWVSMASKEDSSKEISPLWFALVEDTLCRVLHFLREKTHLKPLMTIIKKLATPSHLIFVYDFIIFTNGEIRGIRKLSHILQRYQKAAGQFISQAKSKVLFSTFSHLRKQDVLLELNMVEGYMPEKYLGVSLHQGRVTRTCVTPILDNIKKKLTSWKGNKLLFSRENHLDIISSL
;
A
#
# COMPACT_ATOMS: atom_id res chain seq x y z
N MET A 1 -13.70 14.29 -0.91
CA MET A 1 -14.31 12.99 -1.26
C MET A 1 -13.12 12.07 -1.51
N VAL A 2 -13.10 10.84 -0.98
CA VAL A 2 -11.84 10.07 -0.98
C VAL A 2 -11.74 9.31 -2.28
N ASP A 3 -11.14 9.92 -3.27
CA ASP A 3 -11.15 9.39 -4.61
C ASP A 3 -10.28 8.12 -4.72
N MET A 4 -10.57 7.35 -5.75
CA MET A 4 -10.21 5.96 -5.97
C MET A 4 -8.79 5.54 -5.56
N TRP A 5 -8.68 4.30 -5.05
CA TRP A 5 -7.45 3.66 -4.64
C TRP A 5 -7.17 2.48 -5.57
N VAL A 6 -5.98 2.41 -6.14
CA VAL A 6 -5.55 1.23 -6.90
C VAL A 6 -4.49 0.53 -6.06
N SER A 7 -4.86 -0.61 -5.47
CA SER A 7 -3.92 -1.51 -4.80
C SER A 7 -3.33 -2.45 -5.84
N MET A 8 -2.01 -2.56 -5.88
CA MET A 8 -1.30 -3.32 -6.88
C MET A 8 -0.25 -4.19 -6.20
N ALA A 9 -0.15 -5.44 -6.62
CA ALA A 9 0.90 -6.35 -6.20
C ALA A 9 1.83 -6.62 -7.40
N SER A 10 3.11 -6.30 -7.26
CA SER A 10 4.14 -6.70 -8.21
C SER A 10 4.56 -8.14 -7.95
N LYS A 11 4.71 -8.92 -9.01
CA LYS A 11 5.24 -10.29 -8.98
C LYS A 11 6.54 -10.31 -9.77
N GLU A 12 7.55 -10.91 -9.15
CA GLU A 12 8.84 -11.20 -9.77
C GLU A 12 8.76 -12.46 -10.64
N ASP A 13 9.54 -12.48 -11.73
CA ASP A 13 9.75 -13.68 -12.51
C ASP A 13 10.66 -14.64 -11.74
N SER A 14 10.30 -15.92 -11.67
CA SER A 14 10.76 -16.88 -10.65
C SER A 14 12.24 -17.28 -10.74
N SER A 15 13.02 -16.59 -11.59
CA SER A 15 14.35 -16.99 -12.04
C SER A 15 15.47 -16.03 -11.61
N LYS A 16 15.17 -14.90 -10.97
CA LYS A 16 16.18 -13.96 -10.46
C LYS A 16 15.90 -13.58 -9.02
N GLU A 17 16.93 -13.57 -8.19
CA GLU A 17 16.91 -12.89 -6.90
C GLU A 17 17.34 -11.44 -7.13
N ILE A 18 16.40 -10.50 -7.05
CA ILE A 18 16.69 -9.07 -7.14
C ILE A 18 17.22 -8.55 -5.80
N SER A 19 18.38 -7.89 -5.82
CA SER A 19 18.90 -7.18 -4.65
C SER A 19 17.90 -6.12 -4.15
N PRO A 20 17.67 -5.99 -2.82
CA PRO A 20 16.80 -4.97 -2.25
C PRO A 20 17.13 -3.54 -2.71
N LEU A 21 18.40 -3.27 -3.00
CA LEU A 21 18.86 -1.98 -3.51
C LEU A 21 18.33 -1.70 -4.93
N TRP A 22 18.34 -2.71 -5.80
CA TRP A 22 17.81 -2.58 -7.16
C TRP A 22 16.30 -2.34 -7.12
N PHE A 23 15.60 -3.05 -6.23
CA PHE A 23 14.18 -2.83 -6.01
C PHE A 23 13.90 -1.38 -5.61
N ALA A 24 14.62 -0.85 -4.61
CA ALA A 24 14.47 0.52 -4.14
C ALA A 24 14.74 1.56 -5.24
N LEU A 25 15.75 1.34 -6.10
CA LEU A 25 16.04 2.23 -7.22
C LEU A 25 14.92 2.22 -8.25
N VAL A 26 14.43 1.04 -8.64
CA VAL A 26 13.32 0.90 -9.59
C VAL A 26 12.05 1.54 -9.02
N GLU A 27 11.77 1.34 -7.74
CA GLU A 27 10.64 1.96 -7.03
C GLU A 27 10.74 3.50 -7.01
N ASP A 28 11.93 4.06 -6.76
CA ASP A 28 12.17 5.50 -6.80
C ASP A 28 11.87 6.09 -8.19
N THR A 29 12.22 5.37 -9.27
CA THR A 29 11.87 5.83 -10.63
C THR A 29 10.36 5.90 -10.84
N LEU A 30 9.60 4.94 -10.31
CA LEU A 30 8.13 4.95 -10.39
C LEU A 30 7.55 6.13 -9.58
N CYS A 31 8.04 6.36 -8.35
CA CYS A 31 7.68 7.52 -7.54
C CYS A 31 7.86 8.84 -8.30
N ARG A 32 9.01 9.02 -8.95
CA ARG A 32 9.31 10.23 -9.74
C ARG A 32 8.38 10.39 -10.94
N VAL A 33 8.08 9.30 -11.65
CA VAL A 33 7.14 9.34 -12.79
C VAL A 33 5.74 9.70 -12.31
N LEU A 34 5.26 9.10 -11.22
CA LEU A 34 3.95 9.43 -10.63
C LEU A 34 3.89 10.88 -10.13
N HIS A 35 4.99 11.38 -9.55
CA HIS A 35 5.13 12.78 -9.15
C HIS A 35 5.03 13.72 -10.35
N PHE A 36 5.76 13.43 -11.43
CA PHE A 36 5.75 14.22 -12.66
C PHE A 36 4.35 14.29 -13.31
N LEU A 37 3.60 13.18 -13.30
CA LEU A 37 2.22 13.15 -13.82
C LEU A 37 1.25 13.99 -13.01
N ARG A 38 1.46 14.06 -11.68
CA ARG A 38 0.69 14.92 -10.79
C ARG A 38 0.93 16.39 -11.13
N GLU A 39 2.19 16.79 -11.27
CA GLU A 39 2.55 18.18 -11.59
C GLU A 39 2.03 18.62 -12.96
N LYS A 40 2.10 17.74 -13.97
CA LYS A 40 1.61 18.01 -15.33
C LYS A 40 0.07 17.94 -15.46
N THR A 41 -0.67 17.86 -14.36
CA THR A 41 -2.15 17.78 -14.27
C THR A 41 -2.80 16.58 -14.96
N HIS A 42 -2.01 15.55 -15.28
CA HIS A 42 -2.52 14.35 -15.94
C HIS A 42 -3.13 13.34 -14.96
N LEU A 43 -2.66 13.38 -13.71
CA LEU A 43 -3.28 12.74 -12.56
C LEU A 43 -3.70 13.84 -11.60
N LYS A 44 -4.97 14.24 -11.63
CA LYS A 44 -5.46 15.23 -10.68
C LYS A 44 -5.37 14.64 -9.27
N PRO A 45 -4.74 15.35 -8.32
CA PRO A 45 -4.63 14.89 -6.95
C PRO A 45 -6.02 14.75 -6.32
N LEU A 46 -6.11 13.89 -5.30
CA LEU A 46 -7.35 13.72 -4.56
C LEU A 46 -7.86 15.05 -4.03
N MET A 47 -9.17 15.30 -4.14
CA MET A 47 -9.76 16.53 -3.64
C MET A 47 -10.07 16.40 -2.15
N THR A 48 -9.16 16.95 -1.33
CA THR A 48 -9.30 16.94 0.13
C THR A 48 -10.23 18.04 0.62
N ILE A 49 -11.03 17.70 1.64
CA ILE A 49 -11.94 18.63 2.33
C ILE A 49 -11.13 19.77 3.00
N ILE A 50 -9.91 19.46 3.42
CA ILE A 50 -8.93 20.41 3.97
C ILE A 50 -8.14 21.03 2.81
N LYS A 51 -8.51 22.25 2.41
CA LYS A 51 -7.94 22.99 1.26
C LYS A 51 -6.42 23.25 1.29
N LYS A 52 -5.74 22.93 2.40
CA LYS A 52 -4.29 23.18 2.62
C LYS A 52 -3.44 21.92 2.85
N LEU A 53 -4.04 20.73 2.82
CA LEU A 53 -3.28 19.49 3.05
C LEU A 53 -2.87 18.89 1.70
N ALA A 54 -1.56 18.73 1.50
CA ALA A 54 -1.02 18.01 0.34
C ALA A 54 -1.50 16.56 0.40
N THR A 55 -2.20 16.10 -0.65
CA THR A 55 -2.64 14.71 -0.74
C THR A 55 -1.52 13.81 -1.24
N PRO A 56 -1.28 12.67 -0.58
CA PRO A 56 -0.39 11.67 -1.14
C PRO A 56 -0.96 11.20 -2.49
N SER A 57 -0.12 11.12 -3.52
CA SER A 57 -0.51 10.56 -4.82
C SER A 57 -0.28 9.06 -4.90
N HIS A 58 0.66 8.55 -4.11
CA HIS A 58 0.99 7.14 -4.04
C HIS A 58 1.56 6.80 -2.66
N LEU A 59 1.46 5.53 -2.30
CA LEU A 59 2.14 4.89 -1.19
C LEU A 59 2.76 3.63 -1.77
N ILE A 60 4.06 3.43 -1.55
CA ILE A 60 4.75 2.27 -2.08
C ILE A 60 5.53 1.61 -0.95
N PHE A 61 5.46 0.29 -0.89
CA PHE A 61 6.23 -0.51 0.02
C PHE A 61 6.58 -1.85 -0.63
N VAL A 62 7.84 -2.01 -1.02
CA VAL A 62 8.34 -3.23 -1.64
C VAL A 62 7.37 -3.64 -2.78
N TYR A 63 6.78 -4.83 -2.73
CA TYR A 63 5.94 -5.37 -3.79
C TYR A 63 4.51 -4.80 -3.83
N ASP A 64 4.11 -3.96 -2.87
CA ASP A 64 2.76 -3.43 -2.77
C ASP A 64 2.72 -1.92 -3.02
N PHE A 65 1.82 -1.50 -3.90
CA PHE A 65 1.63 -0.10 -4.29
C PHE A 65 0.16 0.29 -4.07
N ILE A 66 -0.07 1.47 -3.53
CA ILE A 66 -1.38 2.13 -3.52
C ILE A 66 -1.25 3.44 -4.29
N ILE A 67 -2.08 3.62 -5.32
CA ILE A 67 -2.13 4.85 -6.10
C ILE A 67 -3.46 5.56 -5.84
N PHE A 68 -3.36 6.86 -5.57
CA PHE A 68 -4.47 7.74 -5.23
C PHE A 68 -4.83 8.63 -6.42
N THR A 69 -6.08 8.59 -6.87
CA THR A 69 -6.49 9.36 -8.05
C THR A 69 -7.97 9.71 -8.03
N ASN A 70 -8.34 10.84 -8.64
CA ASN A 70 -9.70 11.33 -8.76
C ASN A 70 -10.66 10.42 -9.59
N GLY A 71 -10.16 9.34 -10.19
CA GLY A 71 -10.96 8.43 -11.03
C GLY A 71 -11.43 9.07 -12.33
N GLU A 72 -10.70 10.05 -12.86
CA GLU A 72 -10.94 10.58 -14.20
C GLU A 72 -10.38 9.62 -15.26
N ILE A 73 -11.24 9.17 -16.19
CA ILE A 73 -10.89 8.12 -17.17
C ILE A 73 -9.64 8.45 -17.99
N ARG A 74 -9.42 9.74 -18.32
CA ARG A 74 -8.22 10.22 -19.01
C ARG A 74 -6.95 10.02 -18.19
N GLY A 75 -7.04 10.24 -16.88
CA GLY A 75 -5.94 9.99 -15.94
C GLY A 75 -5.68 8.49 -15.78
N ILE A 76 -6.75 7.69 -15.72
CA ILE A 76 -6.65 6.22 -15.61
C ILE A 76 -5.98 5.60 -16.84
N ARG A 77 -6.35 6.02 -18.05
CA ARG A 77 -5.68 5.57 -19.28
C ARG A 77 -4.19 5.86 -19.27
N LYS A 78 -3.81 7.07 -18.85
CA LYS A 78 -2.39 7.47 -18.72
C LYS A 78 -1.67 6.65 -17.66
N LEU A 79 -2.32 6.41 -16.53
CA LEU A 79 -1.80 5.57 -15.46
C LEU A 79 -1.55 4.15 -15.99
N SER A 80 -2.54 3.53 -16.62
CA SER A 80 -2.45 2.20 -17.24
C SER A 80 -1.27 2.09 -18.21
N HIS A 81 -1.12 3.06 -19.12
CA HIS A 81 -0.01 3.09 -20.06
C HIS A 81 1.37 3.21 -19.37
N ILE A 82 1.45 3.98 -18.29
CA ILE A 82 2.71 4.17 -17.55
C ILE A 82 3.07 2.93 -16.74
N LEU A 83 2.09 2.29 -16.12
CA LEU A 83 2.26 1.02 -15.45
C LEU A 83 2.76 -0.06 -16.42
N GLN A 84 2.19 -0.13 -17.64
CA GLN A 84 2.68 -1.03 -18.68
C GLN A 84 4.12 -0.74 -19.10
N ARG A 85 4.50 0.55 -19.23
CA ARG A 85 5.88 0.94 -19.53
C ARG A 85 6.83 0.60 -18.39
N TYR A 86 6.40 0.82 -17.15
CA TYR A 86 7.14 0.46 -15.96
C TYR A 86 7.39 -1.05 -15.91
N GLN A 87 6.37 -1.88 -16.14
CA GLN A 87 6.51 -3.34 -16.18
C GLN A 87 7.57 -3.78 -17.19
N LYS A 88 7.53 -3.21 -18.41
CA LYS A 88 8.51 -3.51 -19.46
C LYS A 88 9.93 -3.06 -19.10
N ALA A 89 10.08 -1.90 -18.49
CA ALA A 89 11.39 -1.34 -18.14
C ALA A 89 12.02 -2.01 -16.91
N ALA A 90 11.19 -2.31 -15.89
CA ALA A 90 11.62 -2.93 -14.64
C ALA A 90 11.76 -4.45 -14.73
N GLY A 91 11.18 -5.08 -15.76
CA GLY A 91 11.07 -6.54 -15.84
C GLY A 91 10.13 -7.13 -14.78
N GLN A 92 9.22 -6.31 -14.24
CA GLN A 92 8.29 -6.69 -13.19
C GLN A 92 6.87 -6.80 -13.73
N PHE A 93 6.03 -7.63 -13.11
CA PHE A 93 4.65 -7.82 -13.53
C PHE A 93 3.67 -7.37 -12.46
N ILE A 94 2.72 -6.51 -12.85
CA ILE A 94 1.59 -6.18 -12.00
C ILE A 94 0.60 -7.34 -12.10
N SER A 95 0.36 -7.99 -10.97
CA SER A 95 -0.61 -9.07 -10.87
C SER A 95 -2.02 -8.49 -10.83
N GLN A 96 -2.67 -8.38 -11.99
CA GLN A 96 -4.06 -7.92 -12.11
C GLN A 96 -5.02 -8.71 -11.19
N ALA A 97 -4.81 -10.02 -11.03
CA ALA A 97 -5.61 -10.87 -10.14
C ALA A 97 -5.47 -10.54 -8.64
N LYS A 98 -4.37 -9.92 -8.24
CA LYS A 98 -4.12 -9.48 -6.85
C LYS A 98 -4.37 -7.98 -6.67
N SER A 99 -4.52 -7.26 -7.78
CA SER A 99 -4.72 -5.83 -7.80
C SER A 99 -6.20 -5.52 -7.71
N LYS A 100 -6.56 -4.49 -6.96
CA LYS A 100 -7.96 -4.12 -6.70
C LYS A 100 -8.14 -2.63 -6.82
N VAL A 101 -9.31 -2.22 -7.27
CA VAL A 101 -9.72 -0.82 -7.33
C VAL A 101 -10.79 -0.56 -6.28
N LEU A 102 -10.52 0.33 -5.34
CA LEU A 102 -11.49 0.73 -4.31
C LEU A 102 -12.07 2.08 -4.64
N PHE A 103 -13.39 2.15 -4.72
CA PHE A 103 -14.14 3.38 -5.03
C PHE A 103 -14.82 3.91 -3.77
N SER A 104 -14.82 5.23 -3.57
CA SER A 104 -15.60 5.84 -2.49
C SER A 104 -17.05 6.12 -2.86
N THR A 105 -17.26 7.02 -3.82
CA THR A 105 -18.59 7.50 -4.22
C THR A 105 -18.56 7.73 -5.73
N PHE A 106 -18.83 6.67 -6.48
CA PHE A 106 -18.83 6.65 -7.94
C PHE A 106 -20.13 6.01 -8.44
N SER A 107 -20.65 6.49 -9.57
CA SER A 107 -21.76 5.83 -10.26
C SER A 107 -21.31 4.49 -10.86
N HIS A 108 -22.24 3.53 -10.98
CA HIS A 108 -21.94 2.19 -11.52
C HIS A 108 -21.27 2.24 -12.89
N LEU A 109 -21.76 3.09 -13.79
CA LEU A 109 -21.18 3.28 -15.14
C LEU A 109 -19.70 3.71 -15.06
N ARG A 110 -19.39 4.71 -14.23
CA ARG A 110 -18.00 5.18 -14.07
C ARG A 110 -17.08 4.14 -13.44
N LYS A 111 -17.60 3.33 -12.50
CA LYS A 111 -16.83 2.23 -11.93
C LYS A 111 -16.48 1.20 -13.02
N GLN A 112 -17.46 0.83 -13.84
CA GLN A 112 -17.29 -0.14 -14.91
C GLN A 112 -16.26 0.32 -15.93
N ASP A 113 -16.31 1.59 -16.36
CA ASP A 113 -15.31 2.17 -17.28
C ASP A 113 -13.89 2.04 -16.72
N VAL A 114 -13.71 2.34 -15.44
CA VAL A 114 -12.38 2.29 -14.81
C VAL A 114 -11.88 0.87 -14.61
N LEU A 115 -12.76 -0.05 -14.20
CA LEU A 115 -12.41 -1.47 -14.03
C LEU A 115 -12.00 -2.09 -15.37
N LEU A 116 -12.69 -1.73 -16.46
CA LEU A 116 -12.34 -2.18 -17.82
C LEU A 116 -10.99 -1.63 -18.28
N GLU A 117 -10.70 -0.35 -18.05
CA GLU A 117 -9.43 0.27 -18.45
C GLU A 117 -8.21 -0.26 -17.68
N LEU A 118 -8.37 -0.63 -16.40
CA LEU A 118 -7.29 -1.18 -15.58
C LEU A 118 -7.22 -2.71 -15.63
N ASN A 119 -8.26 -3.38 -16.11
CA ASN A 119 -8.44 -4.82 -16.06
C ASN A 119 -8.23 -5.39 -14.63
N MET A 120 -8.90 -4.78 -13.65
CA MET A 120 -8.81 -5.12 -12.24
C MET A 120 -10.21 -5.33 -11.64
N VAL A 121 -10.27 -5.99 -10.49
CA VAL A 121 -11.53 -6.22 -9.77
C VAL A 121 -11.85 -5.09 -8.79
N GLU A 122 -13.14 -4.86 -8.52
CA GLU A 122 -13.57 -3.95 -7.47
C GLU A 122 -13.21 -4.53 -6.10
N GLY A 123 -12.57 -3.73 -5.25
CA GLY A 123 -12.32 -4.03 -3.84
C GLY A 123 -13.26 -3.27 -2.92
N TYR A 124 -13.45 -3.78 -1.70
CA TYR A 124 -14.32 -3.19 -0.69
C TYR A 124 -13.56 -2.94 0.61
N MET A 125 -13.88 -1.85 1.31
CA MET A 125 -13.34 -1.61 2.65
C MET A 125 -14.07 -2.47 3.71
N PRO A 126 -13.40 -2.86 4.81
CA PRO A 126 -12.01 -2.54 5.15
C PRO A 126 -10.99 -3.50 4.50
N GLU A 127 -10.06 -2.96 3.72
CA GLU A 127 -8.98 -3.73 3.08
C GLU A 127 -7.69 -3.54 3.89
N LYS A 128 -6.91 -4.60 4.11
CA LYS A 128 -5.64 -4.49 4.84
C LYS A 128 -4.49 -4.12 3.91
N TYR A 129 -3.72 -3.12 4.31
CA TYR A 129 -2.43 -2.76 3.70
C TYR A 129 -1.35 -2.81 4.79
N LEU A 130 -0.32 -3.64 4.59
CA LEU A 130 0.77 -3.87 5.57
C LEU A 130 0.27 -4.20 6.98
N GLY A 131 -0.85 -4.93 7.08
CA GLY A 131 -1.48 -5.30 8.35
C GLY A 131 -2.33 -4.20 9.00
N VAL A 132 -2.43 -3.02 8.38
CA VAL A 132 -3.32 -1.93 8.79
C VAL A 132 -4.59 -1.94 7.95
N SER A 133 -5.75 -1.98 8.59
CA SER A 133 -7.03 -1.87 7.90
C SER A 133 -7.24 -0.44 7.39
N LEU A 134 -7.42 -0.30 6.09
CA LEU A 134 -7.80 0.95 5.44
C LEU A 134 -9.31 1.16 5.61
N HIS A 135 -9.67 2.32 6.17
CA HIS A 135 -11.06 2.70 6.41
C HIS A 135 -11.44 3.89 5.55
N GLN A 136 -12.67 3.87 5.02
CA GLN A 136 -13.25 5.02 4.34
C GLN A 136 -13.81 6.01 5.37
N GLY A 137 -13.46 7.29 5.23
CA GLY A 137 -14.01 8.36 6.07
C GLY A 137 -13.09 8.76 7.23
N ARG A 138 -13.70 9.26 8.31
CA ARG A 138 -12.96 9.84 9.44
C ARG A 138 -12.40 8.74 10.34
N VAL A 139 -11.09 8.76 10.59
CA VAL A 139 -10.44 7.81 11.50
C VAL A 139 -11.09 7.90 12.87
N THR A 140 -11.66 6.79 13.32
CA THR A 140 -12.30 6.66 14.63
C THR A 140 -11.44 5.80 15.55
N ARG A 141 -11.70 5.86 16.87
CA ARG A 141 -10.94 5.05 17.86
C ARG A 141 -10.94 3.56 17.51
N THR A 142 -12.06 3.07 16.98
CA THR A 142 -12.25 1.68 16.52
C THR A 142 -11.30 1.28 15.38
N CYS A 143 -10.88 2.21 14.52
CA CYS A 143 -9.92 1.95 13.45
C CYS A 143 -8.50 1.71 14.01
N VAL A 144 -8.17 2.35 15.14
CA VAL A 144 -6.81 2.34 15.70
C VAL A 144 -6.64 1.29 16.80
N THR A 145 -7.73 0.83 17.41
CA THR A 145 -7.72 -0.20 18.46
C THR A 145 -6.96 -1.48 18.08
N PRO A 146 -7.12 -2.07 16.87
CA PRO A 146 -6.37 -3.28 16.50
C PRO A 146 -4.85 -3.06 16.47
N ILE A 147 -4.40 -1.88 16.03
CA ILE A 147 -2.98 -1.52 16.03
C ILE A 147 -2.46 -1.42 17.48
N LEU A 148 -3.21 -0.73 18.34
CA LEU A 148 -2.87 -0.59 19.76
C LEU A 148 -2.79 -1.95 20.45
N ASP A 149 -3.71 -2.86 20.17
CA ASP A 149 -3.72 -4.19 20.77
C ASP A 149 -2.53 -5.04 20.28
N ASN A 150 -2.14 -4.91 19.02
CA ASN A 150 -0.92 -5.57 18.50
C ASN A 150 0.35 -5.02 19.16
N ILE A 151 0.45 -3.70 19.37
CA ILE A 151 1.58 -3.09 20.09
C ILE A 151 1.62 -3.59 21.54
N LYS A 152 0.47 -3.60 22.24
CA LYS A 152 0.37 -4.13 23.61
C LYS A 152 0.81 -5.59 23.68
N LYS A 153 0.34 -6.45 22.76
CA LYS A 153 0.75 -7.86 22.69
C LYS A 153 2.25 -8.04 22.48
N LYS A 154 2.87 -7.23 21.61
CA LYS A 154 4.33 -7.26 21.43
C LYS A 154 5.07 -6.81 22.69
N LEU A 155 4.61 -5.74 23.34
CA LEU A 155 5.19 -5.25 24.60
C LEU A 155 5.07 -6.27 25.74
N THR A 156 3.93 -6.93 25.90
CA THR A 156 3.74 -7.95 26.94
C THR A 156 4.60 -9.19 26.66
N SER A 157 4.70 -9.62 25.40
CA SER A 157 5.60 -10.71 24.99
C SER A 157 7.08 -10.38 25.30
N TRP A 158 7.53 -9.16 24.99
CA TRP A 158 8.90 -8.74 25.32
C TRP A 158 9.16 -8.68 26.82
N LYS A 159 8.17 -8.22 27.60
CA LYS A 159 8.26 -8.24 29.07
C LYS A 159 8.33 -9.66 29.62
N GLY A 160 7.56 -10.60 29.06
CA GLY A 160 7.60 -12.02 29.41
C GLY A 160 8.93 -12.69 29.07
N ASN A 161 9.49 -12.41 27.89
CA ASN A 161 10.77 -12.98 27.46
C ASN A 161 11.96 -12.48 28.30
N LYS A 162 11.94 -11.24 28.79
CA LYS A 162 12.96 -10.75 29.74
C LYS A 162 12.89 -11.44 31.12
N LEU A 163 11.71 -11.92 31.52
CA LEU A 163 11.55 -12.65 32.78
C LEU A 163 11.99 -14.11 32.68
N LEU A 164 11.96 -14.71 31.47
CA LEU A 164 12.47 -16.06 31.22
C LEU A 164 14.02 -16.07 31.21
N PHE A 165 14.65 -15.11 30.52
CA PHE A 165 16.10 -14.95 30.55
C PHE A 165 16.67 -14.64 31.95
N SER A 166 15.91 -13.96 32.81
CA SER A 166 16.32 -13.70 34.20
C SER A 166 16.12 -14.90 35.12
N ARG A 167 15.31 -15.89 34.75
CA ARG A 167 15.07 -17.10 35.55
C ARG A 167 16.03 -18.23 35.22
N GLU A 168 16.46 -18.36 33.97
CA GLU A 168 17.42 -19.38 33.57
C GLU A 168 18.83 -19.07 34.10
N ASN A 169 19.24 -17.80 34.14
CA ASN A 169 20.57 -17.41 34.64
C ASN A 169 20.74 -17.53 36.17
N HIS A 170 19.68 -17.81 36.94
CA HIS A 170 19.75 -17.83 38.41
C HIS A 170 19.76 -19.25 39.00
N LEU A 171 19.48 -20.28 38.18
CA LEU A 171 19.52 -21.69 38.62
C LEU A 171 20.84 -22.38 38.27
N ASP A 172 21.57 -21.90 37.26
CA ASP A 172 22.88 -22.46 36.89
C ASP A 172 24.02 -22.01 37.82
N ILE A 173 23.83 -20.94 38.59
CA ILE A 173 24.83 -20.41 39.53
C ILE A 173 24.78 -21.12 40.90
N ILE A 174 23.65 -21.75 41.25
CA ILE A 174 23.49 -22.43 42.55
C ILE A 174 23.87 -23.93 42.48
N SER A 175 23.94 -24.52 41.29
CA SER A 175 24.36 -25.92 41.09
C SER A 175 25.87 -26.08 40.79
N SER A 176 26.62 -24.98 40.73
CA SER A 176 28.06 -24.93 40.43
C SER A 176 28.94 -24.46 41.60
N LEU A 177 28.37 -24.41 42.81
CA LEU A 177 29.08 -24.29 44.09
C LEU A 177 28.84 -25.54 44.94
#